data_AF-A0A1G0JDA9-F1
#
_entry.id   AF-A0A1G0JDA9-F1
#
_cell.length_a   1.000
_cell.length_b   1.000
_cell.length_c   1.000
_cell.angle_alpha   90.00
_cell.angle_beta   90.00
_cell.angle_gamma   90.00
#
_symmetry.space_group_name_H-M   'P 1'
#
loop_
_entity.id
_entity.type
_entity.pdbx_description
1 polymer ?
#
loop_
_entity_poly.entity_id
_entity_poly.type
_entity_poly.pdbx_seq_one_letter_code
_entity_poly.pdbx_strand_id
1 'polypeptide(L)'
;MQFHRILAVTLVSSLMGPLFSSFAWAVPVSSLPTSSMVPGGVAVVATGTDAIAAEYDDDRVMLAEYEGEQYAIVGIPLSARPGSHQLTLTSSGGATETLSFTVTDKQYVEQRLTITNERQVNPNNDDMVRINRESAEMNAAFSSWDESLEPVMQMRVPTEGPRSSSFGLRRFFNDQPRAPHSGMDIAAPEGTPIYAPAPGIIRATGNYFFNGNTIIIDHGHGLITLYCHMNTIDVEVGARVETGEQIGKVGQTGRVTGPHLHWSINLNNVRVDPALFITEDTLTEETVAEDTAAEQPTSDN
;
A
#
# COMPACT_ATOMS: atom_id res chain seq x y z
N MET A 1 -34.70 -63.22 -43.09
CA MET A 1 -34.90 -61.75 -43.20
C MET A 1 -33.62 -61.08 -42.72
N GLN A 2 -32.88 -60.47 -43.65
CA GLN A 2 -31.63 -59.74 -43.40
C GLN A 2 -31.93 -58.43 -42.66
N PHE A 3 -31.13 -58.09 -41.64
CA PHE A 3 -31.01 -56.72 -41.17
C PHE A 3 -29.53 -56.34 -41.05
N HIS A 4 -29.18 -55.28 -41.78
CA HIS A 4 -27.86 -54.68 -41.86
C HIS A 4 -27.51 -53.95 -40.56
N ARG A 5 -26.26 -54.05 -40.10
CA ARG A 5 -25.70 -53.20 -39.04
C ARG A 5 -25.19 -51.89 -39.66
N ILE A 6 -25.73 -50.76 -39.23
CA ILE A 6 -25.24 -49.42 -39.53
C ILE A 6 -24.33 -48.99 -38.38
N LEU A 7 -23.09 -48.63 -38.69
CA LEU A 7 -22.13 -47.99 -37.79
C LEU A 7 -22.49 -46.50 -37.70
N ALA A 8 -22.81 -45.98 -36.51
CA ALA A 8 -22.93 -44.55 -36.26
C ALA A 8 -21.57 -44.01 -35.80
N VAL A 9 -20.99 -43.12 -36.61
CA VAL A 9 -19.80 -42.33 -36.25
C VAL A 9 -20.29 -41.06 -35.57
N THR A 10 -20.01 -40.91 -34.28
CA THR A 10 -20.31 -39.68 -33.54
C THR A 10 -19.13 -38.72 -33.69
N LEU A 11 -19.31 -37.64 -34.46
CA LEU A 11 -18.37 -36.51 -34.50
C LEU A 11 -18.47 -35.73 -33.18
N VAL A 12 -17.39 -35.71 -32.40
CA VAL A 12 -17.24 -34.77 -31.27
C VAL A 12 -16.66 -33.48 -31.85
N SER A 13 -17.50 -32.46 -32.00
CA SER A 13 -17.07 -31.12 -32.40
C SER A 13 -16.53 -30.39 -31.17
N SER A 14 -15.20 -30.31 -31.05
CA SER A 14 -14.55 -29.50 -30.02
C SER A 14 -14.67 -28.03 -30.39
N LEU A 15 -15.54 -27.27 -29.71
CA LEU A 15 -15.49 -25.81 -29.75
C LEU A 15 -14.28 -25.35 -28.93
N MET A 16 -13.16 -25.09 -29.59
CA MET A 16 -12.13 -24.20 -29.03
C MET A 16 -12.69 -22.78 -29.05
N GLY A 17 -13.14 -22.29 -27.89
CA GLY A 17 -13.32 -20.86 -27.67
C GLY A 17 -11.95 -20.15 -27.77
N PRO A 18 -11.90 -18.88 -28.18
CA PRO A 18 -10.66 -18.14 -28.21
C PRO A 18 -10.09 -18.04 -26.78
N LEU A 19 -8.93 -18.64 -26.57
CA LEU A 19 -8.06 -18.35 -25.44
C LEU A 19 -7.55 -16.92 -25.65
N PHE A 20 -8.18 -15.95 -24.99
CA PHE A 20 -7.56 -14.64 -24.78
C PHE A 20 -6.41 -14.85 -23.81
N SER A 21 -5.20 -15.06 -24.34
CA SER A 21 -3.98 -14.83 -23.59
C SER A 21 -3.88 -13.32 -23.37
N SER A 22 -4.39 -12.84 -22.23
CA SER A 22 -4.02 -11.53 -21.73
C SER A 22 -2.53 -11.57 -21.42
N PHE A 23 -1.71 -11.16 -22.39
CA PHE A 23 -0.33 -10.80 -22.09
C PHE A 23 -0.42 -9.56 -21.22
N ALA A 24 0.02 -9.65 -19.97
CA ALA A 24 0.12 -8.51 -19.08
C ALA A 24 1.13 -7.52 -19.70
N TRP A 25 0.59 -6.55 -20.42
CA TRP A 25 1.30 -5.37 -20.87
C TRP A 25 1.39 -4.41 -19.68
N ALA A 26 2.35 -3.49 -19.72
CA ALA A 26 2.38 -2.41 -18.75
C ALA A 26 1.00 -1.73 -18.69
N VAL A 27 0.54 -1.41 -17.48
CA VAL A 27 -0.77 -0.79 -17.32
C VAL A 27 -0.69 0.68 -17.68
N PRO A 28 -1.54 1.19 -18.60
CA PRO A 28 -1.55 2.61 -18.90
C PRO A 28 -1.99 3.40 -17.66
N VAL A 29 -1.24 4.44 -17.30
CA VAL A 29 -1.55 5.30 -16.15
C VAL A 29 -1.60 6.77 -16.58
N SER A 30 -2.40 7.57 -15.88
CA SER A 30 -2.51 9.01 -16.12
C SER A 30 -1.46 9.83 -15.37
N SER A 31 -0.69 9.22 -14.48
CA SER A 31 0.28 9.88 -13.63
C SER A 31 1.22 8.87 -12.99
N LEU A 32 2.40 9.31 -12.60
CA LEU A 32 3.35 8.56 -11.78
C LEU A 32 3.36 9.09 -10.34
N PRO A 33 3.73 8.28 -9.32
CA PRO A 33 3.97 8.79 -7.98
C PRO A 33 5.25 9.63 -7.97
N THR A 34 5.42 10.44 -6.93
CA THR A 34 6.66 11.16 -6.69
C THR A 34 7.77 10.16 -6.40
N SER A 35 8.80 10.13 -7.26
CA SER A 35 9.96 9.26 -7.06
C SER A 35 10.79 9.74 -5.86
N SER A 36 11.08 8.84 -4.94
CA SER A 36 11.95 9.05 -3.78
C SER A 36 12.70 7.75 -3.47
N MET A 37 13.95 7.66 -3.93
CA MET A 37 14.77 6.45 -3.82
C MET A 37 15.46 6.37 -2.45
N VAL A 38 14.68 6.23 -1.40
CA VAL A 38 15.11 6.14 0.02
C VAL A 38 14.41 4.96 0.69
N PRO A 39 14.89 4.45 1.85
CA PRO A 39 14.16 3.43 2.59
C PRO A 39 12.75 3.90 2.93
N GLY A 40 11.72 3.18 2.48
CA GLY A 40 10.32 3.56 2.64
C GLY A 40 9.74 4.48 1.55
N GLY A 41 10.53 4.78 0.51
CA GLY A 41 10.10 5.56 -0.65
C GLY A 41 9.66 4.70 -1.83
N VAL A 42 9.61 5.32 -3.01
CA VAL A 42 9.24 4.69 -4.28
C VAL A 42 10.29 5.01 -5.33
N ALA A 43 10.89 3.99 -5.96
CA ALA A 43 11.69 4.18 -7.16
C ALA A 43 10.78 4.07 -8.40
N VAL A 44 10.77 5.12 -9.21
CA VAL A 44 10.19 5.13 -10.55
C VAL A 44 11.34 4.96 -11.54
N VAL A 45 11.45 3.78 -12.13
CA VAL A 45 12.62 3.41 -12.95
C VAL A 45 12.17 3.13 -14.38
N ALA A 46 12.62 3.94 -15.35
CA ALA A 46 12.35 3.67 -16.76
C ALA A 46 12.98 2.33 -17.16
N THR A 47 12.20 1.43 -17.76
CA THR A 47 12.68 0.08 -18.09
C THR A 47 13.64 0.12 -19.28
N GLY A 48 13.42 1.05 -20.23
CA GLY A 48 14.18 1.12 -21.48
C GLY A 48 13.94 -0.06 -22.42
N THR A 49 13.01 -0.95 -22.05
CA THR A 49 12.63 -2.18 -22.76
C THR A 49 11.14 -2.46 -22.60
N ASP A 50 10.56 -3.25 -23.50
CA ASP A 50 9.18 -3.71 -23.41
C ASP A 50 9.12 -4.97 -22.52
N ALA A 51 9.32 -4.80 -21.21
CA ALA A 51 9.19 -5.87 -20.25
C ALA A 51 7.71 -6.26 -20.06
N ILE A 52 7.48 -7.55 -19.79
CA ILE A 52 6.14 -8.09 -19.46
C ILE A 52 6.02 -8.48 -17.98
N ALA A 53 7.13 -8.50 -17.25
CA ALA A 53 7.16 -8.68 -15.81
C ALA A 53 8.38 -8.00 -15.21
N ALA A 54 8.23 -7.54 -13.97
CA ALA A 54 9.31 -7.01 -13.15
C ALA A 54 9.23 -7.58 -11.74
N GLU A 55 10.39 -7.83 -11.12
CA GLU A 55 10.50 -8.34 -9.75
C GLU A 55 11.59 -7.60 -8.97
N TYR A 56 11.34 -7.34 -7.69
CA TYR A 56 12.29 -6.75 -6.74
C TYR A 56 12.16 -7.47 -5.39
N ASP A 57 13.26 -8.02 -4.87
CA ASP A 57 13.28 -8.83 -3.64
C ASP A 57 12.19 -9.93 -3.60
N ASP A 58 12.04 -10.68 -4.71
CA ASP A 58 11.03 -11.74 -4.94
C ASP A 58 9.55 -11.27 -4.99
N ASP A 59 9.28 -9.97 -4.83
CA ASP A 59 7.95 -9.39 -4.99
C ASP A 59 7.73 -8.88 -6.43
N ARG A 60 6.51 -9.08 -6.94
CA ARG A 60 6.09 -8.54 -8.25
C ARG A 60 6.06 -7.01 -8.21
N VAL A 61 6.60 -6.40 -9.25
CA VAL A 61 6.66 -4.95 -9.43
C VAL A 61 5.70 -4.52 -10.53
N MET A 62 4.96 -3.45 -10.30
CA MET A 62 4.07 -2.87 -11.31
C MET A 62 4.89 -2.30 -12.47
N LEU A 63 4.54 -2.72 -13.69
CA LEU A 63 4.97 -2.07 -14.92
C LEU A 63 3.88 -1.11 -15.37
N ALA A 64 4.19 0.18 -15.45
CA ALA A 64 3.27 1.25 -15.84
C ALA A 64 3.71 1.88 -17.17
N GLU A 65 2.76 2.15 -18.05
CA GLU A 65 2.99 2.90 -19.28
C GLU A 65 2.51 4.34 -19.07
N TYR A 66 3.42 5.30 -19.19
CA TYR A 66 3.15 6.72 -18.98
C TYR A 66 3.86 7.54 -20.06
N GLU A 67 3.10 8.39 -20.76
CA GLU A 67 3.62 9.26 -21.85
C GLU A 67 4.44 8.52 -22.93
N GLY A 68 4.13 7.23 -23.17
CA GLY A 68 4.78 6.40 -24.19
C GLY A 68 6.08 5.72 -23.74
N GLU A 69 6.43 5.80 -22.45
CA GLU A 69 7.56 5.09 -21.86
C GLU A 69 7.06 4.11 -20.79
N GLN A 70 7.76 2.98 -20.64
CA GLN A 70 7.46 1.97 -19.62
C GLN A 70 8.33 2.21 -18.36
N TYR A 71 7.69 2.13 -17.20
CA TYR A 71 8.33 2.31 -15.89
C TYR A 71 8.06 1.12 -14.98
N ALA A 72 9.07 0.67 -14.26
CA ALA A 72 8.93 -0.16 -13.07
C ALA A 72 8.67 0.73 -11.85
N ILE A 73 7.55 0.51 -11.15
CA ILE A 73 7.13 1.27 -9.98
C ILE A 73 7.41 0.44 -8.73
N VAL A 74 8.55 0.73 -8.08
CA VAL A 74 9.12 -0.11 -7.02
C VAL A 74 8.99 0.59 -5.67
N GLY A 75 8.20 0.01 -4.78
CA GLY A 75 8.20 0.32 -3.36
C GLY A 75 9.48 -0.20 -2.70
N ILE A 76 10.15 0.69 -1.96
CA ILE A 76 11.39 0.37 -1.24
C ILE A 76 11.03 0.15 0.23
N PRO A 77 11.30 -1.02 0.83
CA PRO A 77 10.96 -1.25 2.22
C PRO A 77 11.70 -0.27 3.15
N LEU A 78 11.08 0.12 4.26
CA LEU A 78 11.69 1.03 5.24
C LEU A 78 12.99 0.44 5.88
N SER A 79 13.15 -0.89 5.83
CA SER A 79 14.36 -1.60 6.26
C SER A 79 15.46 -1.68 5.20
N ALA A 80 15.22 -1.16 3.99
CA ALA A 80 16.22 -1.16 2.91
C ALA A 80 17.49 -0.45 3.36
N ARG A 81 18.64 -0.99 2.96
CA ARG A 81 19.94 -0.36 3.21
C ARG A 81 20.25 0.61 2.07
N PRO A 82 20.86 1.77 2.35
CA PRO A 82 21.43 2.62 1.31
C PRO A 82 22.45 1.85 0.47
N GLY A 83 22.47 2.10 -0.84
CA GLY A 83 23.35 1.44 -1.79
C GLY A 83 22.68 1.11 -3.12
N SER A 84 23.35 0.28 -3.92
CA SER A 84 22.82 -0.21 -5.19
C SER A 84 21.80 -1.31 -4.95
N HIS A 85 20.65 -1.18 -5.60
CA HIS A 85 19.58 -2.16 -5.66
C HIS A 85 19.35 -2.56 -7.11
N GLN A 86 18.74 -3.72 -7.31
CA GLN A 86 18.57 -4.34 -8.62
C GLN A 86 17.16 -4.92 -8.71
N LEU A 87 16.48 -4.66 -9.82
CA LEU A 87 15.22 -5.31 -10.18
C LEU A 87 15.44 -6.17 -11.43
N THR A 88 14.70 -7.27 -11.53
CA THR A 88 14.75 -8.18 -12.68
C THR A 88 13.60 -7.85 -13.61
N LEU A 89 13.89 -7.60 -14.88
CA LEU A 89 12.90 -7.45 -15.94
C LEU A 89 12.85 -8.73 -16.76
N THR A 90 11.65 -9.15 -17.16
CA THR A 90 11.44 -10.29 -18.07
C THR A 90 10.75 -9.82 -19.35
N SER A 91 11.38 -10.08 -20.49
CA SER A 91 10.83 -9.79 -21.82
C SER A 91 9.80 -10.84 -22.28
N SER A 92 9.04 -10.53 -23.33
CA SER A 92 8.05 -11.46 -23.92
C SER A 92 8.66 -12.77 -24.44
N GLY A 93 9.94 -12.76 -24.81
CA GLY A 93 10.70 -13.95 -25.19
C GLY A 93 11.24 -14.77 -24.01
N GLY A 94 10.98 -14.35 -22.77
CA GLY A 94 11.46 -15.01 -21.55
C GLY A 94 12.91 -14.69 -21.18
N ALA A 95 13.59 -13.82 -21.93
CA ALA A 95 14.91 -13.33 -21.55
C ALA A 95 14.77 -12.37 -20.38
N THR A 96 15.64 -12.54 -19.37
CA THR A 96 15.69 -11.69 -18.18
C THR A 96 16.89 -10.76 -18.25
N GLU A 97 16.71 -9.53 -17.78
CA GLU A 97 17.78 -8.57 -17.57
C GLU A 97 17.66 -7.92 -16.19
N THR A 98 18.74 -7.31 -15.72
CA THR A 98 18.77 -6.66 -14.42
C THR A 98 18.96 -5.16 -14.60
N LEU A 99 18.08 -4.39 -13.97
CA LEU A 99 18.13 -2.94 -13.97
C LEU A 99 18.49 -2.44 -12.57
N SER A 100 19.46 -1.55 -12.48
CA SER A 100 19.97 -1.03 -11.20
C SER A 100 19.40 0.34 -10.88
N PHE A 101 19.16 0.59 -9.60
CA PHE A 101 18.85 1.91 -9.05
C PHE A 101 19.58 2.09 -7.71
N THR A 102 19.74 3.34 -7.25
CA THR A 102 20.47 3.62 -6.00
C THR A 102 19.51 4.15 -4.94
N VAL A 103 19.48 3.47 -3.80
CA VAL A 103 18.77 3.93 -2.60
C VAL A 103 19.72 4.78 -1.77
N THR A 104 19.36 6.02 -1.49
CA THR A 104 20.12 6.93 -0.62
C THR A 104 19.60 6.88 0.81
N ASP A 105 20.43 7.29 1.77
CA ASP A 105 20.02 7.35 3.17
C ASP A 105 18.96 8.44 3.39
N LYS A 106 18.05 8.21 4.34
CA LYS A 106 17.07 9.20 4.80
C LYS A 106 16.96 9.15 6.31
N GLN A 107 17.15 10.31 6.92
CA GLN A 107 16.93 10.48 8.35
C GLN A 107 15.44 10.70 8.61
N TYR A 108 14.87 9.84 9.46
CA TYR A 108 13.48 9.95 9.90
C TYR A 108 13.44 10.56 11.28
N VAL A 109 12.44 11.41 11.52
CA VAL A 109 12.22 12.06 12.81
C VAL A 109 12.11 11.00 13.91
N GLU A 110 12.75 11.25 15.06
CA GLU A 110 12.62 10.42 16.25
C GLU A 110 11.67 11.07 17.26
N GLN A 111 10.90 10.23 17.95
CA GLN A 111 10.06 10.64 19.07
C GLN A 111 10.33 9.72 20.26
N ARG A 112 10.74 10.30 21.38
CA ARG A 112 11.02 9.57 22.63
C ARG A 112 9.94 9.86 23.66
N LEU A 113 9.29 8.82 24.18
CA LEU A 113 8.21 8.93 25.16
C LEU A 113 8.49 8.05 26.38
N THR A 114 8.14 8.56 27.56
CA THR A 114 8.15 7.77 28.81
C THR A 114 6.75 7.25 29.07
N ILE A 115 6.56 5.92 29.05
CA ILE A 115 5.25 5.28 29.25
C ILE A 115 5.22 4.60 30.62
N THR A 116 4.17 4.90 31.41
CA THR A 116 3.95 4.37 32.77
C THR A 116 2.93 3.24 32.85
N ASN A 117 2.17 2.97 31.77
CA ASN A 117 1.16 1.90 31.71
C ASN A 117 1.59 0.76 30.77
N GLU A 118 2.16 -0.31 31.34
CA GLU A 118 2.80 -1.42 30.60
C GLU A 118 1.82 -2.38 29.90
N ARG A 119 0.52 -2.37 30.26
CA ARG A 119 -0.46 -3.36 29.77
C ARG A 119 -0.87 -3.20 28.30
N GLN A 120 -0.57 -2.07 27.68
CA GLN A 120 -0.83 -1.83 26.24
C GLN A 120 0.36 -2.19 25.33
N VAL A 121 1.44 -2.71 25.93
CA VAL A 121 2.71 -2.96 25.25
C VAL A 121 2.94 -4.46 25.01
N ASN A 122 2.42 -5.33 25.89
CA ASN A 122 2.70 -6.77 25.88
C ASN A 122 1.39 -7.59 25.85
N PRO A 123 0.95 -8.08 24.67
CA PRO A 123 -0.21 -8.96 24.54
C PRO A 123 0.02 -10.31 25.24
N ASN A 124 -1.06 -10.93 25.74
CA ASN A 124 -0.99 -12.29 26.30
C ASN A 124 -1.08 -13.37 25.20
N ASN A 125 -0.98 -14.66 25.56
CA ASN A 125 -1.01 -15.75 24.58
C ASN A 125 -2.31 -15.82 23.76
N ASP A 126 -3.47 -15.54 24.37
CA ASP A 126 -4.76 -15.54 23.67
C ASP A 126 -4.85 -14.36 22.69
N ASP A 127 -4.32 -13.19 23.09
CA ASP A 127 -4.18 -12.03 22.21
C ASP A 127 -3.28 -12.39 21.03
N MET A 128 -2.16 -13.10 21.26
CA MET A 128 -1.25 -13.53 20.20
C MET A 128 -1.92 -14.49 19.20
N VAL A 129 -2.82 -15.37 19.64
CA VAL A 129 -3.62 -16.22 18.73
C VAL A 129 -4.49 -15.36 17.81
N ARG A 130 -5.17 -14.35 18.36
CA ARG A 130 -5.96 -13.39 17.59
C ARG A 130 -5.08 -12.60 16.62
N ILE A 131 -3.98 -12.01 17.10
CA ILE A 131 -3.04 -11.19 16.32
C ILE A 131 -2.47 -11.98 15.14
N ASN A 132 -2.09 -13.24 15.34
CA ASN A 132 -1.51 -14.06 14.27
C ASN A 132 -2.54 -14.37 13.17
N ARG A 133 -3.79 -14.68 13.56
CA ARG A 133 -4.88 -14.89 12.59
C ARG A 133 -5.16 -13.61 11.80
N GLU A 134 -5.26 -12.47 12.48
CA GLU A 134 -5.53 -11.18 11.85
C GLU A 134 -4.39 -10.76 10.92
N SER A 135 -3.14 -10.98 11.33
CA SER A 135 -1.96 -10.73 10.49
C SER A 135 -1.98 -11.56 9.21
N ALA A 136 -2.41 -12.83 9.29
CA ALA A 136 -2.51 -13.69 8.11
C ALA A 136 -3.59 -13.19 7.12
N GLU A 137 -4.74 -12.73 7.63
CA GLU A 137 -5.81 -12.14 6.83
C GLU A 137 -5.34 -10.85 6.14
N MET A 138 -4.71 -9.94 6.89
CA MET A 138 -4.18 -8.70 6.35
C MET A 138 -3.08 -8.94 5.32
N ASN A 139 -2.17 -9.89 5.57
CA ASN A 139 -1.12 -10.24 4.61
C ASN A 139 -1.70 -10.80 3.31
N ALA A 140 -2.74 -11.63 3.39
CA ALA A 140 -3.44 -12.11 2.19
C ALA A 140 -4.05 -10.95 1.39
N ALA A 141 -4.60 -9.93 2.07
CA ALA A 141 -5.08 -8.71 1.42
C ALA A 141 -3.93 -7.89 0.80
N PHE A 142 -2.78 -7.73 1.47
CA PHE A 142 -1.63 -6.99 0.94
C PHE A 142 -0.91 -7.69 -0.22
N SER A 143 -1.06 -9.01 -0.35
CA SER A 143 -0.52 -9.77 -1.48
C SER A 143 -1.49 -9.86 -2.66
N SER A 144 -2.61 -9.13 -2.65
CA SER A 144 -3.53 -9.11 -3.79
C SER A 144 -2.88 -8.49 -5.02
N TRP A 145 -3.14 -9.09 -6.18
CA TRP A 145 -2.66 -8.62 -7.47
C TRP A 145 -3.79 -8.74 -8.50
N ASP A 146 -4.43 -7.61 -8.79
CA ASP A 146 -5.55 -7.54 -9.72
C ASP A 146 -5.15 -6.70 -10.95
N GLU A 147 -5.01 -7.37 -12.09
CA GLU A 147 -4.65 -6.76 -13.38
C GLU A 147 -5.87 -6.23 -14.13
N SER A 148 -7.08 -6.43 -13.59
CA SER A 148 -8.31 -5.88 -14.18
C SER A 148 -8.62 -4.46 -13.72
N LEU A 149 -7.87 -3.94 -12.74
CA LEU A 149 -8.02 -2.60 -12.19
C LEU A 149 -7.01 -1.64 -12.84
N GLU A 150 -7.47 -0.41 -13.08
CA GLU A 150 -6.64 0.68 -13.58
C GLU A 150 -6.12 1.50 -12.38
N PRO A 151 -4.83 1.39 -12.01
CA PRO A 151 -4.32 2.02 -10.80
C PRO A 151 -4.20 3.54 -10.96
N VAL A 152 -4.64 4.27 -9.94
CA VAL A 152 -4.49 5.73 -9.83
C VAL A 152 -3.39 6.05 -8.83
N MET A 153 -2.25 6.54 -9.32
CA MET A 153 -1.05 6.79 -8.51
C MET A 153 -0.99 8.20 -7.89
N GLN A 154 -1.89 9.09 -8.30
CA GLN A 154 -2.08 10.41 -7.72
C GLN A 154 -3.46 10.44 -7.05
N MET A 155 -3.44 10.26 -5.75
CA MET A 155 -4.54 10.01 -4.84
C MET A 155 -5.00 11.28 -4.12
N ARG A 156 -6.30 11.36 -3.84
CA ARG A 156 -6.84 12.36 -2.92
C ARG A 156 -6.52 11.98 -1.48
N VAL A 157 -6.34 12.97 -0.61
CA VAL A 157 -6.29 12.72 0.84
C VAL A 157 -7.65 12.14 1.27
N PRO A 158 -7.69 11.00 2.00
CA PRO A 158 -8.94 10.27 2.25
C PRO A 158 -9.84 10.90 3.32
N THR A 159 -9.37 11.86 4.10
CA THR A 159 -10.18 12.59 5.08
C THR A 159 -9.65 14.01 5.23
N GLU A 160 -10.53 14.95 5.53
CA GLU A 160 -10.13 16.31 5.90
C GLU A 160 -9.45 16.31 7.28
N GLY A 161 -8.38 17.07 7.41
CA GLY A 161 -7.62 17.24 8.65
C GLY A 161 -6.14 17.48 8.40
N PRO A 162 -5.41 18.09 9.35
CA PRO A 162 -3.96 18.24 9.23
C PRO A 162 -3.25 16.90 9.38
N ARG A 163 -2.13 16.76 8.67
CA ARG A 163 -1.17 15.67 8.91
C ARG A 163 -0.61 15.82 10.33
N SER A 164 -0.80 14.81 11.18
CA SER A 164 -0.36 14.82 12.57
C SER A 164 0.87 13.95 12.83
N SER A 165 1.13 12.95 11.98
CA SER A 165 2.32 12.10 12.04
C SER A 165 2.68 11.60 10.64
N SER A 166 3.97 11.63 10.31
CA SER A 166 4.48 11.21 9.00
C SER A 166 4.94 9.76 9.01
N PHE A 167 5.02 9.18 7.82
CA PHE A 167 5.59 7.86 7.59
C PHE A 167 7.05 7.80 8.04
N GLY A 168 7.45 6.63 8.56
CA GLY A 168 8.80 6.31 8.99
C GLY A 168 9.22 6.95 10.33
N LEU A 169 8.37 7.75 10.99
CA LEU A 169 8.61 8.28 12.33
C LEU A 169 9.07 7.15 13.28
N ARG A 170 10.22 7.34 13.93
CA ARG A 170 10.83 6.34 14.82
C ARG A 170 10.46 6.65 16.27
N ARG A 171 9.65 5.78 16.87
CA ARG A 171 9.25 5.92 18.28
C ARG A 171 10.16 5.10 19.20
N PHE A 172 10.53 5.69 20.33
CA PHE A 172 11.23 5.02 21.42
C PHE A 172 10.41 5.16 22.70
N PHE A 173 10.11 4.04 23.36
CA PHE A 173 9.42 4.03 24.65
C PHE A 173 10.36 3.57 25.73
N ASN A 174 10.63 4.42 26.73
CA ASN A 174 11.63 4.17 27.77
C ASN A 174 12.99 3.75 27.15
N ASP A 175 13.42 4.52 26.13
CA ASP A 175 14.62 4.31 25.30
C ASP A 175 14.70 3.00 24.49
N GLN A 176 13.62 2.21 24.46
CA GLN A 176 13.53 1.02 23.61
C GLN A 176 12.86 1.36 22.28
N PRO A 177 13.49 1.04 21.12
CA PRO A 177 12.91 1.30 19.82
C PRO A 177 11.62 0.50 19.62
N ARG A 178 10.67 1.11 18.92
CA ARG A 178 9.42 0.49 18.48
C ARG A 178 9.41 0.38 16.96
N ALA A 179 8.44 -0.38 16.44
CA ALA A 179 8.18 -0.40 15.01
C ALA A 179 7.97 1.05 14.53
N PRO A 180 8.67 1.49 13.47
CA PRO A 180 8.45 2.80 12.89
C PRO A 180 7.01 2.96 12.41
N HIS A 181 6.57 4.21 12.32
CA HIS A 181 5.24 4.52 11.84
C HIS A 181 5.07 4.09 10.37
N SER A 182 4.20 3.13 10.10
CA SER A 182 4.05 2.49 8.79
C SER A 182 3.09 3.20 7.84
N GLY A 183 2.67 4.42 8.16
CA GLY A 183 1.69 5.20 7.40
C GLY A 183 1.75 6.68 7.75
N MET A 184 0.71 7.40 7.38
CA MET A 184 0.50 8.81 7.68
C MET A 184 -0.75 8.96 8.54
N ASP A 185 -0.65 9.72 9.63
CA ASP A 185 -1.80 10.02 10.49
C ASP A 185 -2.38 11.38 10.10
N ILE A 186 -3.71 11.42 9.96
CA ILE A 186 -4.48 12.64 9.70
C ILE A 186 -5.36 12.88 10.93
N ALA A 187 -5.11 13.96 11.66
CA ALA A 187 -5.90 14.30 12.83
C ALA A 187 -7.27 14.83 12.41
N ALA A 188 -8.32 14.17 12.85
CA ALA A 188 -9.69 14.54 12.55
C ALA A 188 -10.61 14.10 13.70
N PRO A 189 -11.68 14.86 14.01
CA PRO A 189 -12.66 14.45 15.01
C PRO A 189 -13.28 13.09 14.68
N GLU A 190 -13.61 12.31 15.71
CA GLU A 190 -14.39 11.08 15.55
C GLU A 190 -15.72 11.37 14.82
N GLY A 191 -16.05 10.55 13.83
CA GLY A 191 -17.20 10.73 12.97
C GLY A 191 -16.93 11.49 11.65
N THR A 192 -15.73 12.07 11.47
CA THR A 192 -15.34 12.70 10.20
C THR A 192 -15.39 11.68 9.05
N PRO A 193 -16.02 11.98 7.90
CA PRO A 193 -16.09 11.03 6.79
C PRO A 193 -14.72 10.65 6.22
N ILE A 194 -14.57 9.38 5.85
CA ILE A 194 -13.41 8.85 5.14
C ILE A 194 -13.88 8.44 3.74
N TYR A 195 -13.14 8.86 2.72
CA TYR A 195 -13.43 8.60 1.31
C TYR A 195 -12.33 7.75 0.66
N ALA A 196 -12.71 6.92 -0.31
CA ALA A 196 -11.76 6.19 -1.13
C ALA A 196 -10.93 7.18 -1.97
N PRO A 197 -9.59 7.13 -1.91
CA PRO A 197 -8.71 8.09 -2.57
C PRO A 197 -8.55 7.83 -4.07
N ALA A 198 -8.90 6.61 -4.51
CA ALA A 198 -8.82 6.07 -5.85
C ALA A 198 -9.83 4.92 -6.00
N PRO A 199 -10.23 4.52 -7.22
CA PRO A 199 -11.11 3.37 -7.42
C PRO A 199 -10.41 2.08 -6.98
N GLY A 200 -11.17 1.10 -6.52
CA GLY A 200 -10.59 -0.17 -6.08
C GLY A 200 -11.62 -1.17 -5.59
N ILE A 201 -11.13 -2.28 -5.04
CA ILE A 201 -11.97 -3.33 -4.45
C ILE A 201 -11.57 -3.54 -3.00
N ILE A 202 -12.57 -3.63 -2.12
CA ILE A 202 -12.36 -3.93 -0.71
C ILE A 202 -11.87 -5.38 -0.56
N ARG A 203 -10.63 -5.58 -0.09
CA ARG A 203 -10.04 -6.93 0.10
C ARG A 203 -10.19 -7.44 1.52
N ALA A 204 -10.24 -6.56 2.50
CA ALA A 204 -10.46 -6.93 3.90
C ALA A 204 -11.15 -5.81 4.66
N THR A 205 -12.00 -6.19 5.60
CA THR A 205 -12.59 -5.30 6.60
C THR A 205 -12.73 -6.04 7.91
N GLY A 206 -12.46 -5.41 9.05
CA GLY A 206 -12.63 -6.06 10.34
C GLY A 206 -12.29 -5.19 11.53
N ASN A 207 -12.51 -5.73 12.72
CA ASN A 207 -12.02 -5.16 13.98
C ASN A 207 -10.77 -5.93 14.42
N TYR A 208 -9.60 -5.39 14.10
CA TYR A 208 -8.31 -6.00 14.44
C TYR A 208 -7.80 -5.48 15.78
N PHE A 209 -7.00 -6.29 16.48
CA PHE A 209 -6.53 -6.03 17.83
C PHE A 209 -5.78 -4.69 17.96
N PHE A 210 -4.81 -4.44 17.08
CA PHE A 210 -4.05 -3.19 17.09
C PHE A 210 -4.71 -2.09 16.25
N ASN A 211 -5.21 -2.46 15.08
CA ASN A 211 -5.65 -1.51 14.07
C ASN A 211 -7.10 -1.04 14.25
N GLY A 212 -7.86 -1.67 15.17
CA GLY A 212 -9.26 -1.34 15.36
C GLY A 212 -10.09 -1.71 14.15
N ASN A 213 -11.16 -0.94 13.90
CA ASN A 213 -11.93 -1.06 12.67
C ASN A 213 -11.03 -0.63 11.50
N THR A 214 -10.91 -1.50 10.51
CA THR A 214 -9.96 -1.34 9.41
C THR A 214 -10.57 -1.73 8.09
N ILE A 215 -10.15 -1.04 7.03
CA ILE A 215 -10.44 -1.37 5.63
C ILE A 215 -9.11 -1.50 4.89
N ILE A 216 -9.01 -2.48 3.99
CA ILE A 216 -7.92 -2.63 3.02
C ILE A 216 -8.52 -2.63 1.61
N ILE A 217 -8.03 -1.74 0.75
CA ILE A 217 -8.51 -1.54 -0.63
C ILE A 217 -7.38 -1.86 -1.60
N ASP A 218 -7.65 -2.73 -2.56
CA ASP A 218 -6.76 -3.01 -3.69
C ASP A 218 -7.13 -2.11 -4.87
N HIS A 219 -6.16 -1.34 -5.34
CA HIS A 219 -6.29 -0.42 -6.47
C HIS A 219 -5.72 -1.01 -7.76
N GLY A 220 -5.24 -2.26 -7.74
CA GLY A 220 -4.68 -2.95 -8.88
C GLY A 220 -3.16 -3.04 -8.83
N HIS A 221 -2.63 -4.07 -9.49
CA HIS A 221 -1.19 -4.25 -9.73
C HIS A 221 -0.31 -4.11 -8.47
N GLY A 222 -0.82 -4.52 -7.30
CA GLY A 222 -0.10 -4.49 -6.03
C GLY A 222 -0.05 -3.11 -5.33
N LEU A 223 -0.82 -2.12 -5.81
CA LEU A 223 -1.05 -0.85 -5.13
C LEU A 223 -2.26 -0.96 -4.20
N ILE A 224 -2.03 -0.85 -2.90
CA ILE A 224 -3.04 -1.17 -1.87
C ILE A 224 -3.04 -0.09 -0.80
N THR A 225 -4.22 0.32 -0.34
CA THR A 225 -4.37 1.26 0.78
C THR A 225 -4.97 0.59 2.01
N LEU A 226 -4.60 1.06 3.19
CA LEU A 226 -5.18 0.66 4.47
C LEU A 226 -5.64 1.87 5.27
N TYR A 227 -6.79 1.73 5.94
CA TYR A 227 -7.44 2.71 6.80
C TYR A 227 -7.68 2.07 8.15
N CYS A 228 -7.12 2.63 9.23
CA CYS A 228 -7.23 2.08 10.58
C CYS A 228 -7.98 3.01 11.53
N HIS A 229 -8.24 2.48 12.72
CA HIS A 229 -8.79 3.18 13.88
C HIS A 229 -10.18 3.77 13.67
N MET A 230 -10.91 3.27 12.67
CA MET A 230 -12.18 3.83 12.24
C MET A 230 -13.26 3.71 13.33
N ASN A 231 -14.28 4.58 13.29
CA ASN A 231 -15.49 4.45 14.10
C ASN A 231 -16.48 3.51 13.40
N THR A 232 -16.85 3.82 12.16
CA THR A 232 -17.70 2.98 11.30
C THR A 232 -16.97 2.53 10.05
N ILE A 233 -17.37 1.36 9.56
CA ILE A 233 -17.04 0.83 8.24
C ILE A 233 -18.37 0.79 7.48
N ASP A 234 -18.43 1.46 6.33
CA ASP A 234 -19.67 1.64 5.57
C ASP A 234 -19.69 0.76 4.29
N VAL A 235 -18.69 -0.12 4.12
CA VAL A 235 -18.48 -1.00 2.96
C VAL A 235 -18.21 -2.45 3.37
N GLU A 236 -18.36 -3.38 2.43
CA GLU A 236 -18.15 -4.82 2.64
C GLU A 236 -17.03 -5.37 1.74
N VAL A 237 -16.41 -6.48 2.15
CA VAL A 237 -15.40 -7.19 1.34
C VAL A 237 -16.00 -7.58 -0.03
N GLY A 238 -15.24 -7.32 -1.10
CA GLY A 238 -15.64 -7.55 -2.48
C GLY A 238 -16.39 -6.39 -3.13
N ALA A 239 -16.79 -5.36 -2.37
CA ALA A 239 -17.37 -4.15 -2.95
C ALA A 239 -16.34 -3.41 -3.80
N ARG A 240 -16.77 -2.91 -4.96
CA ARG A 240 -16.03 -1.94 -5.75
C ARG A 240 -16.36 -0.55 -5.23
N VAL A 241 -15.35 0.28 -5.05
CA VAL A 241 -15.50 1.69 -4.64
C VAL A 241 -14.93 2.61 -5.71
N GLU A 242 -15.53 3.78 -5.85
CA GLU A 242 -15.05 4.84 -6.75
C GLU A 242 -14.32 5.95 -5.99
N THR A 243 -13.54 6.77 -6.70
CA THR A 243 -12.86 7.92 -6.07
C THR A 243 -13.86 8.87 -5.41
N GLY A 244 -13.65 9.20 -4.15
CA GLY A 244 -14.53 10.08 -3.38
C GLY A 244 -15.77 9.40 -2.80
N GLU A 245 -15.93 8.08 -2.97
CA GLU A 245 -16.98 7.32 -2.29
C GLU A 245 -16.67 7.20 -0.80
N GLN A 246 -17.66 7.45 0.06
CA GLN A 246 -17.47 7.32 1.51
C GLN A 246 -17.37 5.84 1.89
N ILE A 247 -16.29 5.48 2.57
CA ILE A 247 -16.01 4.10 3.01
C ILE A 247 -16.18 3.89 4.51
N GLY A 248 -16.31 4.97 5.27
CA GLY A 248 -16.50 4.92 6.71
C GLY A 248 -16.25 6.26 7.38
N LYS A 249 -15.94 6.22 8.68
CA LYS A 249 -15.71 7.42 9.49
C LYS A 249 -14.52 7.28 10.41
N VAL A 250 -13.80 8.38 10.61
CA VAL A 250 -12.69 8.50 11.56
C VAL A 250 -13.16 8.10 12.95
N GLY A 251 -12.31 7.41 13.70
CA GLY A 251 -12.60 7.00 15.05
C GLY A 251 -11.36 6.93 15.91
N GLN A 252 -11.45 6.09 16.92
CA GLN A 252 -10.38 5.85 17.89
C GLN A 252 -10.39 4.39 18.39
N THR A 253 -10.68 3.45 17.49
CA THR A 253 -10.70 2.01 17.82
C THR A 253 -9.30 1.40 17.74
N GLY A 254 -9.07 0.28 18.45
CA GLY A 254 -7.76 -0.36 18.50
C GLY A 254 -6.81 0.35 19.47
N ARG A 255 -5.51 0.40 19.13
CA ARG A 255 -4.47 0.95 19.99
C ARG A 255 -4.11 2.38 19.58
N VAL A 256 -4.85 3.36 20.10
CA VAL A 256 -4.67 4.79 19.84
C VAL A 256 -4.82 5.64 21.11
N THR A 257 -4.33 6.88 21.08
CA THR A 257 -4.43 7.85 22.18
C THR A 257 -5.47 8.96 21.94
N GLY A 258 -6.06 9.01 20.74
CA GLY A 258 -7.12 9.95 20.39
C GLY A 258 -7.57 9.80 18.94
N PRO A 259 -8.65 10.48 18.52
CA PRO A 259 -9.19 10.37 17.17
C PRO A 259 -8.24 10.83 16.07
N HIS A 260 -8.01 9.94 15.09
CA HIS A 260 -7.27 10.22 13.87
C HIS A 260 -7.54 9.10 12.85
N LEU A 261 -7.26 9.37 11.57
CA LEU A 261 -7.13 8.33 10.56
C LEU A 261 -5.66 7.96 10.41
N HIS A 262 -5.33 6.68 10.63
CA HIS A 262 -4.07 6.13 10.14
C HIS A 262 -4.29 5.58 8.74
N TRP A 263 -3.60 6.16 7.76
CA TRP A 263 -3.66 5.78 6.35
C TRP A 263 -2.29 5.29 5.90
N SER A 264 -2.22 4.10 5.29
CA SER A 264 -0.97 3.63 4.68
C SER A 264 -1.16 3.10 3.27
N ILE A 265 -0.07 3.18 2.50
CA ILE A 265 0.03 2.66 1.14
C ILE A 265 1.02 1.51 1.15
N ASN A 266 0.65 0.45 0.44
CA ASN A 266 1.52 -0.65 0.08
C ASN A 266 1.72 -0.65 -1.43
N LEU A 267 2.94 -0.94 -1.84
CA LEU A 267 3.31 -1.18 -3.23
C LEU A 267 4.24 -2.39 -3.23
N ASN A 268 4.02 -3.37 -4.12
CA ASN A 268 4.77 -4.63 -4.17
C ASN A 268 4.99 -5.25 -2.76
N ASN A 269 3.90 -5.38 -2.00
CA ASN A 269 3.88 -5.98 -0.67
C ASN A 269 4.71 -5.26 0.42
N VAL A 270 5.25 -4.07 0.16
CA VAL A 270 5.96 -3.25 1.16
C VAL A 270 5.25 -1.94 1.46
N ARG A 271 5.40 -1.43 2.69
CA ARG A 271 4.85 -0.13 3.10
C ARG A 271 5.72 1.01 2.57
N VAL A 272 5.08 2.01 1.96
CA VAL A 272 5.73 3.19 1.41
C VAL A 272 5.07 4.47 1.94
N ASP A 273 5.79 5.59 1.86
CA ASP A 273 5.31 6.90 2.30
C ASP A 273 4.07 7.35 1.50
N PRO A 274 2.88 7.47 2.12
CA PRO A 274 1.67 7.90 1.43
C PRO A 274 1.80 9.28 0.80
N ALA A 275 2.67 10.14 1.32
CA ALA A 275 2.89 11.48 0.78
C ALA A 275 3.39 11.48 -0.67
N LEU A 276 3.99 10.39 -1.14
CA LEU A 276 4.48 10.26 -2.51
C LEU A 276 3.37 10.05 -3.54
N PHE A 277 2.13 9.83 -3.08
CA PHE A 277 0.97 9.57 -3.93
C PHE A 277 -0.07 10.70 -3.84
N ILE A 278 0.18 11.78 -3.10
CA ILE A 278 -0.83 12.84 -2.90
C ILE A 278 -0.65 13.93 -3.95
N THR A 279 -1.75 14.35 -4.57
CA THR A 279 -1.77 15.52 -5.46
C THR A 279 -1.56 16.82 -4.66
N GLU A 280 -0.64 17.69 -5.10
CA GLU A 280 -0.31 18.99 -4.48
C GLU A 280 -1.55 19.87 -4.17
N ASP A 281 -2.62 19.77 -4.95
CA ASP A 281 -3.87 20.56 -4.76
C ASP A 281 -4.65 20.22 -3.47
N THR A 282 -4.27 19.19 -2.71
CA THR A 282 -5.03 18.69 -1.55
C THR A 282 -4.41 18.98 -0.18
N LEU A 283 -3.23 19.60 -0.14
CA LEU A 283 -2.66 20.13 1.09
C LEU A 283 -2.89 21.65 1.08
N THR A 284 -3.94 22.12 1.74
CA THR A 284 -4.03 23.54 2.07
C THR A 284 -2.75 23.94 2.81
N GLU A 285 -2.03 24.93 2.29
CA GLU A 285 -0.78 25.46 2.83
C GLU A 285 -0.97 25.88 4.31
N GLU A 286 -0.68 24.97 5.23
CA GLU A 286 -0.23 25.30 6.58
C GLU A 286 0.56 24.09 7.12
N THR A 287 1.84 24.05 6.76
CA THR A 287 3.02 23.58 7.54
C THR A 287 4.11 23.06 6.62
N VAL A 288 4.73 23.94 5.84
CA VAL A 288 6.18 23.86 5.61
C VAL A 288 6.82 24.68 6.73
N ALA A 289 6.81 24.13 7.95
CA ALA A 289 7.67 24.65 9.00
C ALA A 289 9.02 23.96 8.83
N GLU A 290 9.88 24.67 8.12
CA GLU A 290 11.33 24.57 8.04
C GLU A 290 12.00 23.49 8.91
N ASP A 291 12.63 22.58 8.18
CA ASP A 291 13.97 22.08 8.42
C ASP A 291 14.93 23.21 8.86
N THR A 292 14.91 23.58 10.14
CA THR A 292 16.08 24.15 10.81
C THR A 292 16.10 23.69 12.26
N ALA A 293 17.23 23.11 12.65
CA ALA A 293 17.54 22.78 14.04
C ALA A 293 17.48 24.05 14.90
N ALA A 294 16.70 24.00 15.99
CA ALA A 294 16.75 25.00 17.05
C ALA A 294 16.96 24.30 18.40
N GLU A 295 18.16 24.52 18.95
CA GLU A 295 18.53 24.26 20.34
C GLU A 295 17.47 24.80 21.31
N GLN A 296 17.06 23.97 22.27
CA GLN A 296 16.36 24.47 23.45
C GLN A 296 17.36 25.14 24.41
N PRO A 297 17.03 26.30 24.99
CA PRO A 297 17.86 26.92 26.01
C PRO A 297 17.70 26.19 27.35
N THR A 298 18.84 25.92 27.99
CA THR A 298 18.93 25.51 29.40
C THR A 298 18.31 26.59 30.29
N SER A 299 17.35 26.22 31.14
CA SER A 299 16.90 27.07 32.25
C SER A 299 17.53 26.60 33.56
N ASP A 300 18.55 27.34 34.01
CA ASP A 300 18.88 27.46 35.43
C ASP A 300 17.85 28.40 36.07
N ASN A 301 17.11 27.90 37.08
CA ASN A 301 17.02 28.41 38.46
C ASN A 301 16.03 27.58 39.29
#